data_AF-A0AAD2EEG8-F1
#
_entry.id   AF-A0AAD2EEG8-F1
#
_cell.length_a   1.000
_cell.length_b   1.000
_cell.length_c   1.000
_cell.angle_alpha   90.00
_cell.angle_beta   90.00
_cell.angle_gamma   90.00
#
_symmetry.space_group_name_H-M   'P 1'
#
loop_
_entity.id
_entity.type
_entity.pdbx_description
1 polymer ?
#
loop_
_entity_poly.entity_id
_entity_poly.type
_entity_poly.pdbx_seq_one_letter_code
_entity_poly.pdbx_strand_id
1 'polypeptide(L)'
;MKFTLFIPTTFLLLLSISSASAHFSPNITSIPPSLIPNTTIWEAFNKLIGCRNGQNKVDELTKFKKYLQYFGYLNSSYYNYSDDFDEYLESAVKTYQLNFNLNPTGELDEQTLKHMVRPRCGNADVINGTLTMNSGSNLELTCKFYHSYSGGRR
;
A
#
# COMPACT_ATOMS: atom_id res chain seq x y z
N MET A 1 -16.63 33.54 63.08
CA MET A 1 -17.07 32.77 61.89
C MET A 1 -17.13 33.71 60.68
N LYS A 2 -16.22 33.56 59.71
CA LYS A 2 -16.35 34.12 58.36
C LYS A 2 -15.72 33.11 57.41
N PHE A 3 -16.55 32.33 56.72
CA PHE A 3 -16.11 31.42 55.67
C PHE A 3 -16.00 32.23 54.37
N THR A 4 -14.77 32.46 53.91
CA THR A 4 -14.54 33.00 52.56
C THR A 4 -14.72 31.86 51.56
N LEU A 5 -15.83 31.91 50.82
CA LEU A 5 -16.18 30.97 49.77
C LEU A 5 -15.31 31.23 48.53
N PHE A 6 -14.43 30.28 48.20
CA PHE A 6 -13.71 30.23 46.93
C PHE A 6 -14.69 29.76 45.85
N ILE A 7 -15.03 30.61 44.88
CA ILE A 7 -15.80 30.19 43.70
C ILE A 7 -14.81 30.06 42.54
N PRO A 8 -14.44 28.85 42.10
CA PRO A 8 -13.71 28.69 40.86
C PRO A 8 -14.67 29.06 39.72
N THR A 9 -14.34 30.11 38.97
CA THR A 9 -15.05 30.49 37.75
C THR A 9 -14.92 29.36 36.73
N THR A 10 -15.90 28.48 36.75
CA THR A 10 -16.45 27.68 35.65
C THR A 10 -15.55 27.58 34.42
N PHE A 11 -14.76 26.52 34.42
CA PHE A 11 -14.72 25.57 33.33
C PHE A 11 -16.04 25.57 32.53
N LEU A 12 -15.96 25.96 31.26
CA LEU A 12 -16.71 25.43 30.11
C LEU A 12 -16.37 26.30 28.90
N LEU A 13 -15.10 26.25 28.49
CA LEU A 13 -14.77 26.54 27.10
C LEU A 13 -15.37 25.37 26.31
N LEU A 14 -16.59 25.58 25.81
CA LEU A 14 -17.30 24.65 24.96
C LEU A 14 -16.37 24.29 23.81
N LEU A 15 -15.83 23.08 23.87
CA LEU A 15 -15.32 22.38 22.70
C LEU A 15 -16.49 22.29 21.72
N SER A 16 -16.58 23.23 20.78
CA SER A 16 -17.24 22.99 19.51
C SER A 16 -16.39 21.98 18.75
N ILE A 17 -16.38 20.73 19.22
CA ILE A 17 -16.08 19.59 18.37
C ILE A 17 -17.30 19.53 17.45
N SER A 18 -17.25 20.29 16.36
CA SER A 18 -18.05 20.00 15.19
C SER A 18 -17.64 18.57 14.82
N SER A 19 -18.42 17.59 15.25
CA SER A 19 -18.26 16.21 14.80
C SER A 19 -18.48 16.26 13.29
N ALA A 20 -17.39 16.43 12.53
CA ALA A 20 -17.40 16.27 11.11
C ALA A 20 -17.80 14.81 10.89
N SER A 21 -19.07 14.59 10.56
CA SER A 21 -19.54 13.31 10.08
C SER A 21 -18.83 13.07 8.75
N ALA A 22 -17.71 12.36 8.79
CA ALA A 22 -17.13 11.80 7.60
C ALA A 22 -18.07 10.67 7.17
N HIS A 23 -18.86 10.90 6.12
CA HIS A 23 -19.60 9.83 5.46
C HIS A 23 -18.58 8.84 4.90
N PHE A 24 -18.25 7.82 5.70
CA PHE A 24 -17.41 6.71 5.27
C PHE A 24 -18.26 5.88 4.32
N SER A 25 -18.18 6.20 3.04
CA SER A 25 -18.80 5.40 2.00
C SER A 25 -18.00 4.11 1.92
N PRO A 26 -18.56 2.94 2.31
CA PRO A 26 -17.82 1.68 2.35
C PRO A 26 -17.34 1.20 0.97
N ASN A 27 -17.75 1.90 -0.09
CA ASN A 27 -17.52 1.54 -1.49
C ASN A 27 -16.52 2.46 -2.23
N ILE A 28 -15.91 3.45 -1.56
CA ILE A 28 -14.87 4.27 -2.21
C ILE A 28 -13.53 3.54 -2.05
N THR A 29 -13.31 2.51 -2.86
CA THR A 29 -11.95 2.02 -3.08
C THR A 29 -11.22 3.02 -3.98
N SER A 30 -10.02 3.41 -3.60
CA SER A 30 -9.15 4.22 -4.47
C SER A 30 -8.47 3.39 -5.56
N ILE A 31 -8.69 2.07 -5.55
CA ILE A 31 -8.14 1.18 -6.54
C ILE A 31 -8.78 1.54 -7.89
N PRO A 32 -7.98 1.84 -8.93
CA PRO A 32 -8.51 2.33 -10.19
C PRO A 32 -9.52 1.35 -10.81
N PRO A 33 -10.58 1.83 -11.48
CA PRO A 33 -11.59 0.95 -12.10
C PRO A 33 -11.02 -0.07 -13.08
N SER A 34 -9.86 0.22 -13.70
CA SER A 34 -9.14 -0.72 -14.57
C SER A 34 -8.63 -1.97 -13.85
N LEU A 35 -8.55 -1.94 -12.52
CA LEU A 35 -8.24 -3.07 -11.64
C LEU A 35 -9.49 -3.75 -11.05
N ILE A 36 -10.68 -3.20 -11.30
CA ILE A 36 -11.97 -3.73 -10.84
C ILE A 36 -12.66 -4.43 -12.04
N PRO A 37 -12.42 -5.73 -12.27
CA PRO A 37 -13.16 -6.50 -13.27
C PRO A 37 -14.62 -6.77 -12.83
N ASN A 38 -15.37 -7.55 -13.61
CA ASN A 38 -16.68 -8.11 -13.19
C ASN A 38 -16.61 -8.95 -11.89
N THR A 39 -15.42 -9.21 -11.35
CA THR A 39 -15.15 -9.92 -10.10
C THR A 39 -14.51 -8.97 -9.08
N THR A 40 -14.63 -9.25 -7.79
CA THR A 40 -13.98 -8.43 -6.77
C THR A 40 -12.45 -8.54 -6.85
N ILE A 41 -11.73 -7.47 -6.45
CA ILE A 41 -10.25 -7.49 -6.37
C ILE A 41 -9.76 -8.60 -5.44
N TRP A 42 -10.49 -8.83 -4.35
CA TRP A 42 -10.23 -9.90 -3.41
C TRP A 42 -10.25 -11.28 -4.09
N GLU A 43 -11.26 -11.59 -4.90
CA GLU A 43 -11.31 -12.87 -5.63
C GLU A 43 -10.13 -13.06 -6.58
N ALA A 44 -9.68 -11.98 -7.25
CA ALA A 44 -8.50 -12.04 -8.12
C ALA A 44 -7.23 -12.31 -7.31
N PHE A 45 -7.08 -11.66 -6.15
CA PHE A 45 -5.89 -11.76 -5.31
C PHE A 45 -5.85 -13.05 -4.49
N ASN A 46 -6.98 -13.62 -4.08
CA ASN A 46 -7.02 -14.89 -3.33
C ASN A 46 -6.38 -16.05 -4.08
N LYS A 47 -6.46 -16.04 -5.41
CA LYS A 47 -5.80 -17.04 -6.25
C LYS A 47 -4.27 -16.95 -6.24
N LEU A 48 -3.72 -15.85 -5.71
CA LEU A 48 -2.30 -15.61 -5.51
C LEU A 48 -1.83 -15.93 -4.08
N ILE A 49 -2.70 -16.41 -3.18
CA ILE A 49 -2.29 -16.81 -1.83
C ILE A 49 -1.18 -17.86 -1.92
N GLY A 50 -0.06 -17.60 -1.24
CA GLY A 50 1.12 -18.47 -1.22
C GLY A 50 1.99 -18.38 -2.48
N CYS A 51 1.75 -17.37 -3.34
CA CYS A 51 2.53 -17.19 -4.55
C CYS A 51 3.94 -16.67 -4.24
N ARG A 52 4.96 -17.27 -4.85
CA ARG A 52 6.38 -16.95 -4.65
C ARG A 52 7.18 -17.00 -5.95
N ASN A 53 8.45 -16.60 -5.87
CA ASN A 53 9.39 -16.56 -6.99
C ASN A 53 9.42 -17.88 -7.80
N GLY A 54 9.34 -17.76 -9.12
CA GLY A 54 9.33 -18.88 -10.07
C GLY A 54 7.95 -19.48 -10.38
N GLN A 55 6.87 -18.90 -9.85
CA GLN A 55 5.50 -19.35 -10.15
C GLN A 55 4.83 -18.49 -11.23
N ASN A 56 4.04 -19.15 -12.08
CA ASN A 56 3.34 -18.52 -13.19
C ASN A 56 1.82 -18.58 -12.99
N LYS A 57 1.19 -17.40 -12.94
CA LYS A 57 -0.26 -17.16 -12.86
C LYS A 57 -0.61 -15.89 -13.64
N VAL A 58 -0.41 -15.93 -14.96
CA VAL A 58 -0.42 -14.75 -15.87
C VAL A 58 -1.57 -13.77 -15.60
N ASP A 59 -2.82 -14.22 -15.59
CA ASP A 59 -4.00 -13.35 -15.49
C ASP A 59 -4.10 -12.64 -14.13
N GLU A 60 -3.81 -13.37 -13.06
CA GLU A 60 -3.86 -12.84 -11.69
C GLU A 60 -2.66 -11.92 -11.40
N LEU A 61 -1.46 -12.30 -11.84
CA LEU A 61 -0.24 -11.50 -11.67
C LEU A 61 -0.31 -10.19 -12.43
N THR A 62 -0.93 -10.18 -13.62
CA THR A 62 -1.19 -8.97 -14.40
C THR A 62 -1.92 -7.90 -13.56
N LYS A 63 -2.99 -8.29 -12.86
CA LYS A 63 -3.76 -7.36 -12.00
C LYS A 63 -2.93 -6.92 -10.80
N PHE A 64 -2.21 -7.85 -10.19
CA PHE A 64 -1.35 -7.56 -9.06
C PHE A 64 -0.22 -6.57 -9.40
N LYS A 65 0.44 -6.75 -10.55
CA LYS A 65 1.47 -5.85 -11.08
C LYS A 65 0.93 -4.43 -11.28
N LYS A 66 -0.26 -4.29 -11.87
CA LYS A 66 -0.93 -2.98 -12.01
C LYS A 66 -1.21 -2.31 -10.67
N TYR A 67 -1.62 -3.07 -9.66
CA TYR A 67 -1.83 -2.54 -8.31
C TYR A 67 -0.54 -1.98 -7.71
N LEU A 68 0.55 -2.75 -7.77
CA LEU A 68 1.84 -2.31 -7.24
C LEU A 68 2.41 -1.11 -8.02
N GLN A 69 2.21 -1.04 -9.34
CA GLN A 69 2.57 0.13 -10.14
C GLN A 69 1.80 1.37 -9.73
N TYR A 70 0.48 1.24 -9.53
CA TYR A 70 -0.38 2.36 -9.14
C TYR A 70 0.08 2.99 -7.81
N PHE A 71 0.48 2.17 -6.84
CA PHE A 71 0.99 2.66 -5.55
C PHE A 71 2.50 2.93 -5.53
N GLY A 72 3.19 2.78 -6.67
CA GLY A 72 4.60 3.17 -6.84
C GLY A 72 5.64 2.11 -6.46
N TYR A 73 5.23 0.90 -6.10
CA TYR A 73 6.14 -0.21 -5.76
C TYR A 73 6.81 -0.85 -6.97
N LEU A 74 6.24 -0.69 -8.17
CA LEU A 74 6.81 -1.17 -9.43
C LEU A 74 6.90 -0.05 -10.45
N ASN A 75 7.95 -0.07 -11.27
CA ASN A 75 8.10 0.87 -12.38
C ASN A 75 7.01 0.60 -13.45
N SER A 76 6.45 1.65 -14.07
CA SER A 76 5.48 1.54 -15.16
C SER A 76 5.98 0.71 -16.33
N SER A 77 7.28 0.72 -16.61
CA SER A 77 7.89 -0.06 -17.69
C SER A 77 7.94 -1.57 -17.42
N TYR A 78 7.74 -1.99 -16.16
CA TYR A 78 7.90 -3.38 -15.72
C TYR A 78 6.96 -4.39 -16.42
N TYR A 79 5.87 -3.93 -17.02
CA TYR A 79 4.89 -4.80 -17.68
C TYR A 79 5.45 -5.61 -18.87
N ASN A 80 6.55 -5.17 -19.48
CA ASN A 80 7.12 -5.81 -20.66
C ASN A 80 8.10 -6.94 -20.36
N TYR A 81 8.39 -7.22 -19.09
CA TYR A 81 9.56 -8.02 -18.73
C TYR A 81 9.26 -9.49 -18.45
N SER A 82 8.11 -9.83 -17.85
CA SER A 82 7.76 -11.23 -17.57
C SER A 82 6.31 -11.38 -17.12
N ASP A 83 5.72 -12.54 -17.39
CA ASP A 83 4.43 -12.97 -16.81
C ASP A 83 4.60 -13.67 -15.46
N ASP A 84 5.84 -13.98 -15.06
CA ASP A 84 6.16 -14.72 -13.84
C ASP A 84 6.17 -13.82 -12.59
N PHE A 85 6.11 -14.46 -11.43
CA PHE A 85 6.53 -13.88 -10.17
C PHE A 85 8.06 -13.98 -10.09
N ASP A 86 8.74 -12.90 -10.46
CA ASP A 86 10.20 -12.83 -10.49
C ASP A 86 10.78 -12.14 -9.23
N GLU A 87 12.10 -11.98 -9.20
CA GLU A 87 12.82 -11.32 -8.11
C GLU A 87 12.42 -9.84 -7.93
N TYR A 88 12.02 -9.16 -9.00
CA TYR A 88 11.58 -7.76 -8.95
C TYR A 88 10.21 -7.64 -8.28
N LEU A 89 9.29 -8.53 -8.62
CA LEU A 89 7.99 -8.60 -7.99
C LEU A 89 8.11 -8.98 -6.52
N GLU A 90 8.96 -9.95 -6.18
CA GLU A 90 9.26 -10.33 -4.80
C GLU A 90 9.77 -9.14 -3.97
N SER A 91 10.71 -8.36 -4.53
CA SER A 91 11.25 -7.16 -3.88
C SER A 91 10.17 -6.09 -3.66
N ALA A 92 9.27 -5.88 -4.63
CA ALA A 92 8.15 -4.97 -4.49
C ALA A 92 7.17 -5.41 -3.39
N VAL A 93 6.90 -6.72 -3.27
CA VAL A 93 6.10 -7.29 -2.18
C VAL A 93 6.77 -7.07 -0.83
N LYS A 94 8.07 -7.34 -0.70
CA LYS A 94 8.82 -7.06 0.54
C LYS A 94 8.73 -5.60 0.94
N THR A 95 8.89 -4.69 -0.03
CA THR A 95 8.77 -3.25 0.21
C THR A 95 7.37 -2.87 0.68
N TYR A 96 6.31 -3.43 0.08
CA TYR A 96 4.94 -3.24 0.55
C TYR A 96 4.75 -3.71 1.99
N GLN A 97 5.21 -4.93 2.30
CA GLN A 97 5.10 -5.51 3.63
C GLN A 97 5.80 -4.64 4.68
N LEU A 98 7.01 -4.16 4.39
CA LEU A 98 7.74 -3.23 5.26
C LEU A 98 6.96 -1.93 5.49
N ASN A 99 6.39 -1.34 4.44
CA ASN A 99 5.66 -0.08 4.53
C ASN A 99 4.44 -0.14 5.46
N PHE A 100 3.81 -1.32 5.59
CA PHE A 100 2.65 -1.56 6.44
C PHE A 100 2.96 -2.38 7.70
N ASN A 101 4.24 -2.48 8.08
CA ASN A 101 4.70 -3.22 9.27
C ASN A 101 4.23 -4.69 9.29
N LEU A 102 4.16 -5.31 8.12
CA LEU A 102 3.96 -6.75 7.95
C LEU A 102 5.32 -7.46 7.93
N ASN A 103 5.31 -8.80 8.05
CA ASN A 103 6.52 -9.60 7.91
C ASN A 103 7.02 -9.54 6.45
N PRO A 104 8.26 -9.11 6.18
CA PRO A 104 8.76 -8.87 4.82
C PRO A 104 9.27 -10.15 4.16
N THR A 105 8.38 -11.14 3.99
CA THR A 105 8.70 -12.44 3.39
C THR A 105 8.92 -12.36 1.87
N GLY A 106 8.26 -11.41 1.20
CA GLY A 106 8.17 -11.34 -0.27
C GLY A 106 7.16 -12.31 -0.87
N GLU A 107 6.48 -13.09 -0.04
CA GLU A 107 5.41 -14.00 -0.43
C GLU A 107 4.06 -13.29 -0.35
N LEU A 108 3.14 -13.60 -1.28
CA LEU A 108 1.76 -13.14 -1.19
C LEU A 108 0.96 -14.00 -0.20
N ASP A 109 1.26 -13.84 1.08
CA ASP A 109 0.52 -14.50 2.15
C ASP A 109 -0.88 -13.89 2.38
N GLU A 110 -1.71 -14.61 3.13
CA GLU A 110 -3.08 -14.20 3.40
C GLU A 110 -3.14 -12.84 4.14
N GLN A 111 -2.18 -12.55 5.03
CA GLN A 111 -2.15 -11.30 5.77
C GLN A 111 -1.87 -10.10 4.84
N THR A 112 -0.92 -10.26 3.93
CA THR A 112 -0.54 -9.26 2.93
C THR A 112 -1.70 -8.95 2.01
N LEU A 113 -2.35 -9.98 1.45
CA LEU A 113 -3.48 -9.79 0.54
C LEU A 113 -4.71 -9.19 1.24
N LYS A 114 -5.01 -9.63 2.48
CA LYS A 114 -6.07 -9.02 3.30
C LYS A 114 -5.81 -7.55 3.57
N HIS A 115 -4.55 -7.15 3.72
CA HIS A 115 -4.19 -5.75 3.91
C HIS A 115 -4.38 -4.93 2.62
N MET A 116 -3.96 -5.47 1.47
CA MET A 116 -4.03 -4.80 0.17
C MET A 116 -5.46 -4.45 -0.28
N VAL A 117 -6.45 -5.25 0.11
CA VAL A 117 -7.85 -5.01 -0.27
C VAL A 117 -8.61 -4.08 0.69
N ARG A 118 -7.94 -3.59 1.75
CA ARG A 118 -8.56 -2.60 2.64
C ARG A 118 -8.78 -1.27 1.91
N PRO A 119 -9.92 -0.58 2.14
CA PRO A 119 -10.11 0.77 1.64
C PRO A 119 -8.95 1.68 2.06
N ARG A 120 -8.47 2.51 1.12
CA ARG A 120 -7.30 3.37 1.29
C ARG A 120 -7.40 4.63 0.43
N CYS A 121 -6.51 5.60 0.63
CA CYS A 121 -6.42 6.76 -0.27
C CYS A 121 -5.78 6.36 -1.62
N GLY A 122 -6.00 7.16 -2.66
CA GLY A 122 -5.46 6.90 -4.01
C GLY A 122 -4.06 7.46 -4.23
N ASN A 123 -3.41 7.95 -3.18
CA ASN A 123 -2.06 8.48 -3.28
C ASN A 123 -1.07 7.31 -3.34
N ALA A 124 0.01 7.47 -4.11
CA ALA A 124 1.10 6.51 -4.14
C ALA A 124 1.79 6.39 -2.77
N ASP A 125 2.21 5.17 -2.44
CA ASP A 125 2.96 4.85 -1.22
C ASP A 125 4.46 5.11 -1.39
N VAL A 126 4.93 5.08 -2.63
CA VAL A 126 6.32 5.29 -2.99
C VAL A 126 6.40 6.33 -4.10
N ILE A 127 7.13 7.41 -3.86
CA ILE A 127 7.34 8.49 -4.83
C ILE A 127 8.84 8.64 -5.05
N ASN A 128 9.29 8.48 -6.29
CA ASN A 128 10.71 8.53 -6.67
C ASN A 128 11.60 7.63 -5.79
N GLY A 129 11.09 6.44 -5.45
CA GLY A 129 11.76 5.48 -4.57
C GLY A 129 11.77 5.83 -3.09
N THR A 130 11.19 6.95 -2.68
CA THR A 130 11.05 7.30 -1.26
C THR A 130 9.70 6.83 -0.76
N LEU A 131 9.69 6.06 0.34
CA LEU A 131 8.46 5.67 1.03
C LEU A 131 7.81 6.93 1.62
N THR A 132 6.52 7.12 1.40
CA THR A 132 5.78 8.28 1.93
C THR A 132 5.35 8.10 3.38
N MET A 133 5.56 6.90 3.94
CA MET A 133 5.21 6.58 5.32
C MET A 133 6.44 6.50 6.22
N ASN A 134 6.27 6.98 7.45
CA ASN A 134 7.29 6.97 8.50
C ASN A 134 7.42 5.56 9.12
N SER A 135 7.78 4.56 8.32
CA SER A 135 8.30 3.32 8.87
C SER A 135 9.65 3.67 9.49
N GLY A 136 9.73 3.73 10.82
CA GLY A 136 10.94 4.10 11.58
C GLY A 136 12.17 3.20 11.35
N SER A 137 12.14 2.33 10.34
CA SER A 137 13.30 1.63 9.83
C SER A 137 14.13 2.56 8.95
N ASN A 138 15.36 2.85 9.39
CA ASN A 138 16.46 3.35 8.55
C ASN A 138 16.81 2.26 7.51
N LEU A 139 15.90 1.99 6.58
CA LEU A 139 16.17 1.10 5.46
C LEU A 139 16.90 1.97 4.45
N GLU A 140 18.23 1.88 4.48
CA GLU A 140 19.05 2.30 3.34
C GLU A 140 18.37 1.77 2.08
N LEU A 141 17.95 2.70 1.22
CA LEU A 141 17.28 2.50 -0.06
C LEU A 141 18.16 1.64 -0.98
N THR A 142 18.25 0.35 -0.67
CA THR A 142 18.96 -0.67 -1.44
C THR A 142 18.11 -1.17 -2.58
N CYS A 143 16.80 -0.91 -2.57
CA CYS A 143 16.03 -0.85 -3.81
C CYS A 143 16.25 0.51 -4.47
N LYS A 144 17.50 0.78 -4.90
CA LYS A 144 17.68 1.65 -6.05
C LYS A 144 16.77 1.06 -7.11
N PHE A 145 15.75 1.80 -7.54
CA PHE A 145 15.14 1.55 -8.84
C PHE A 145 16.32 1.45 -9.80
N TYR A 146 16.69 0.23 -10.19
CA TYR A 146 17.83 0.01 -11.07
C TYR A 146 17.47 0.75 -12.36
N HIS A 147 18.12 1.89 -12.51
CA HIS A 147 17.98 2.74 -13.66
C HIS A 147 18.29 1.88 -14.88
N SER A 148 17.29 1.79 -15.77
CA SER A 148 17.35 1.32 -17.15
C SER A 148 18.75 0.99 -17.65
N TYR A 149 19.00 -0.28 -17.99
CA TYR A 149 20.09 -0.67 -18.87
C TYR A 149 20.06 0.22 -20.12
N SER A 150 21.07 1.08 -20.28
CA SER A 150 21.37 1.70 -21.56
C SER A 150 22.28 0.73 -22.30
N GLY A 151 21.72 0.11 -23.35
CA GLY A 151 22.40 -0.85 -24.20
C GLY A 151 23.74 -0.32 -24.74
N GLY A 152 24.70 -1.23 -24.81
CA GLY A 152 26.03 -0.98 -25.34
C GLY A 152 26.00 -0.46 -26.78
N ARG A 153 26.94 0.43 -27.08
CA ARG A 153 27.34 0.73 -28.45
C ARG A 153 28.43 -0.24 -28.87
N ARG A 154 28.28 -0.69 -30.12
CA ARG A 154 29.28 -1.40 -30.92
C ARG A 154 30.57 -0.60 -31.03
#